data_AF-A0A418ALU6-F1
#
_entry.id   AF-A0A418ALU6-F1
#
_cell.length_a   1.000
_cell.length_b   1.000
_cell.length_c   1.000
_cell.angle_alpha   90.00
_cell.angle_beta   90.00
_cell.angle_gamma   90.00
#
_symmetry.space_group_name_H-M   'P 1'
#
loop_
_entity.id
_entity.type
_entity.pdbx_description
1 polymer ?
#
loop_
_entity_poly.entity_id
_entity_poly.type
_entity_poly.pdbx_seq_one_letter_code
_entity_poly.pdbx_strand_id
1 'polypeptide(L)'
;MCDLLILTFHDLPFFVQTSILDHHEDLGSHEQVTGSHRRIAFEKTERGGNVLAGSCCTLIAEEIIASGTAIDPLVATLLVAVILLDNMNMDPKMKKGTPRDVAMVDALLPHALIERTPLYDWLVLEKYNPANWAAFSFGNCLQYDYKQFESAGVSYGCSSILVDLPSFWAAGGGGTSALALLESHRVSQELAFVVVQSMIHSGPRRQLLVYAKDPDLHAALKAHLDNVGVLQLAPLDVHSGVHAFEQHNVALSRKQLVPLLDAFLKQLPSPL
;
A
#
# COMPACT_ATOMS: atom_id res chain seq x y z
N MET A 1 1.24 3.00 2.25
CA MET A 1 0.53 2.97 3.55
C MET A 1 0.25 1.54 3.99
N CYS A 2 1.04 1.03 4.94
CA CYS A 2 0.58 0.08 5.94
C CYS A 2 0.12 0.99 7.08
N ASP A 3 -1.18 1.14 7.27
CA ASP A 3 -1.76 2.08 8.23
C ASP A 3 -1.78 1.48 9.64
N LEU A 4 -0.60 1.08 10.11
CA LEU A 4 -0.41 0.72 11.52
C LEU A 4 -0.18 2.01 12.30
N LEU A 5 -1.19 2.44 13.08
CA LEU A 5 -0.98 3.54 14.03
C LEU A 5 -0.36 2.97 15.30
N ILE A 6 0.96 3.14 15.42
CA ILE A 6 1.69 2.84 16.65
C ILE A 6 1.64 4.08 17.54
N LEU A 7 0.99 4.00 18.70
CA LEU A 7 1.11 5.04 19.72
C LEU A 7 2.25 4.68 20.68
N THR A 8 3.22 5.58 20.81
CA THR A 8 4.37 5.49 21.74
C THR A 8 4.34 6.66 22.70
N PHE A 9 4.56 6.42 23.99
CA PHE A 9 4.81 7.48 24.99
C PHE A 9 6.30 7.78 25.08
N HIS A 10 6.66 9.07 25.14
CA HIS A 10 8.05 9.57 25.09
C HIS A 10 8.84 9.47 26.40
N ASP A 11 8.23 8.99 27.49
CA ASP A 11 8.83 9.08 28.84
C ASP A 11 9.61 7.82 29.29
N LEU A 12 9.97 6.91 28.37
CA LEU A 12 10.80 5.75 28.68
C LEU A 12 12.07 5.69 27.82
N PRO A 13 13.22 5.24 28.37
CA PRO A 13 14.51 5.20 27.66
C PRO A 13 14.55 4.17 26.50
N PHE A 14 13.48 3.42 26.30
CA PHE A 14 13.23 2.55 25.15
C PHE A 14 11.82 2.81 24.65
N PHE A 15 11.62 2.88 23.32
CA PHE A 15 10.29 2.99 22.72
C PHE A 15 9.48 1.72 23.04
N VAL A 16 8.68 1.77 24.10
CA VAL A 16 7.73 0.70 24.42
C VAL A 16 6.44 1.02 23.69
N GLN A 17 6.04 0.15 22.77
CA GLN A 17 4.73 0.23 22.16
C GLN A 17 3.66 -0.05 23.21
N THR A 18 2.75 0.90 23.41
CA THR A 18 1.73 0.84 24.47
C THR A 18 0.35 0.47 23.95
N SER A 19 0.09 0.68 22.65
CA SER A 19 -1.17 0.27 22.01
C SER A 19 -1.01 0.06 20.51
N ILE A 20 -1.91 -0.74 19.94
CA ILE A 20 -2.02 -1.06 18.52
C ILE A 20 -3.47 -0.86 18.10
N LEU A 21 -3.69 0.02 17.12
CA LEU A 21 -4.91 0.09 16.34
C LEU A 21 -4.53 -0.21 14.89
N ASP A 22 -5.12 -1.26 14.32
CA ASP A 22 -4.85 -1.64 12.93
C ASP A 22 -6.09 -2.30 12.32
N HIS A 23 -6.16 -2.29 11.00
CA HIS A 23 -7.20 -2.92 10.20
C HIS A 23 -6.65 -3.96 9.21
N HIS A 24 -5.38 -4.32 9.33
CA HIS A 24 -4.75 -5.44 8.64
C HIS A 24 -4.78 -6.72 9.48
N GLU A 25 -4.39 -7.85 8.86
CA GLU A 25 -4.20 -9.12 9.56
C GLU A 25 -3.17 -8.96 10.69
N ASP A 26 -3.52 -9.47 11.88
CA ASP A 26 -2.62 -9.44 13.03
C ASP A 26 -1.44 -10.41 12.82
N LEU A 27 -0.23 -9.87 12.85
CA LEU A 27 1.01 -10.64 12.70
C LEU A 27 1.51 -11.24 14.03
N GLY A 28 0.84 -10.95 15.15
CA GLY A 28 1.21 -11.48 16.47
C GLY A 28 2.42 -10.79 17.12
N SER A 29 3.03 -9.80 16.47
CA SER A 29 4.15 -9.02 17.02
C SER A 29 3.73 -8.18 18.24
N HIS A 30 4.71 -7.76 19.05
CA HIS A 30 4.49 -6.91 20.23
C HIS A 30 3.54 -7.53 21.26
N GLU A 31 3.84 -8.75 21.69
CA GLU A 31 3.03 -9.57 22.60
C GLU A 31 2.69 -8.87 23.93
N GLN A 32 3.47 -7.86 24.34
CA GLN A 32 3.18 -7.05 25.53
C GLN A 32 1.92 -6.19 25.39
N VAL A 33 1.47 -5.90 24.17
CA VAL A 33 0.25 -5.13 23.90
C VAL A 33 -0.92 -6.10 23.77
N THR A 34 -1.80 -6.10 24.77
CA THR A 34 -2.92 -7.05 24.88
C THR A 34 -4.22 -6.37 25.30
N GLY A 35 -5.33 -7.12 25.28
CA GLY A 35 -6.63 -6.66 25.75
C GLY A 35 -7.13 -5.45 24.97
N SER A 36 -7.66 -4.45 25.68
CA SER A 36 -8.17 -3.21 25.09
C SER A 36 -7.12 -2.36 24.38
N HIS A 37 -5.82 -2.61 24.63
CA HIS A 37 -4.73 -1.87 24.00
C HIS A 37 -4.33 -2.45 22.63
N ARG A 38 -4.84 -3.63 22.24
CA ARG A 38 -4.59 -4.25 20.92
C ARG A 38 -5.91 -4.41 20.18
N ARG A 39 -6.29 -3.40 19.39
CA ARG A 39 -7.54 -3.37 18.62
C ARG A 39 -7.25 -3.62 17.14
N ILE A 40 -7.45 -4.86 16.71
CA ILE A 40 -7.30 -5.25 15.31
C ILE A 40 -8.67 -5.43 14.66
N ALA A 41 -8.97 -4.62 13.65
CA ALA A 41 -10.23 -4.64 12.91
C ALA A 41 -10.14 -5.51 11.65
N PHE A 42 -9.61 -6.71 11.82
CA PHE A 42 -9.50 -7.73 10.80
C PHE A 42 -9.66 -9.10 11.46
N GLU A 43 -10.44 -9.97 10.84
CA GLU A 43 -10.61 -11.33 11.29
C GLU A 43 -10.04 -12.28 10.23
N LYS A 44 -9.01 -13.05 10.57
CA LYS A 44 -8.47 -14.06 9.67
C LYS A 44 -9.47 -15.21 9.51
N THR A 45 -9.72 -15.61 8.27
CA THR A 45 -10.54 -16.78 7.92
C THR A 45 -9.78 -17.70 6.99
N GLU A 46 -10.24 -18.95 6.84
CA GLU A 46 -9.66 -19.91 5.89
C GLU A 46 -9.67 -19.42 4.43
N ARG A 47 -10.46 -18.37 4.12
CA ARG A 47 -10.64 -17.82 2.77
C ARG A 47 -9.96 -16.46 2.56
N GLY A 48 -9.07 -16.04 3.46
CA GLY A 48 -8.28 -14.82 3.32
C GLY A 48 -8.69 -13.64 4.22
N GLY A 49 -9.70 -13.81 5.08
CA GLY A 49 -10.06 -12.86 6.14
C GLY A 49 -11.18 -11.87 5.82
N ASN A 50 -11.78 -11.34 6.88
CA ASN A 50 -12.85 -10.36 6.88
C ASN A 50 -12.31 -9.01 7.40
N VAL A 51 -12.43 -7.97 6.58
CA VAL A 51 -12.12 -6.60 7.00
C VAL A 51 -13.27 -6.09 7.86
N LEU A 52 -13.00 -5.76 9.12
CA LEU A 52 -14.01 -5.25 10.07
C LEU A 52 -14.07 -3.73 10.10
N ALA A 53 -13.01 -3.05 9.65
CA ALA A 53 -13.00 -1.61 9.36
C ALA A 53 -12.13 -1.35 8.12
N GLY A 54 -12.64 -0.60 7.16
CA GLY A 54 -11.96 -0.34 5.90
C GLY A 54 -10.84 0.69 6.01
N SER A 55 -10.82 1.49 7.08
CA SER A 55 -9.73 2.41 7.42
C SER A 55 -9.36 2.30 8.90
N CYS A 56 -8.06 2.47 9.21
CA CYS A 56 -7.60 2.59 10.59
C CYS A 56 -8.20 3.84 11.28
N CYS A 57 -8.47 4.92 10.53
CA CYS A 57 -9.13 6.12 11.04
C CYS A 57 -10.54 5.86 11.58
N THR A 58 -11.21 4.79 11.14
CA THR A 58 -12.48 4.36 11.73
C THR A 58 -12.31 3.94 13.19
N LEU A 59 -11.23 3.25 13.55
CA LEU A 59 -10.95 2.84 14.93
C LEU A 59 -10.60 4.02 15.82
N ILE A 60 -9.88 5.00 15.27
CA ILE A 60 -9.54 6.25 15.96
C ILE A 60 -10.81 7.07 16.21
N ALA A 61 -11.68 7.19 15.20
CA ALA A 61 -12.96 7.89 15.33
C ALA A 61 -13.86 7.28 16.40
N GLU A 62 -13.93 5.94 16.46
CA GLU A 62 -14.67 5.23 17.51
C GLU A 62 -14.16 5.56 18.91
N GLU A 63 -12.84 5.61 19.13
CA GLU A 63 -12.26 5.98 20.44
C GLU A 63 -12.62 7.42 20.83
N ILE A 64 -12.48 8.36 19.89
CA ILE A 64 -12.77 9.78 20.13
C ILE A 64 -14.25 9.94 20.50
N ILE A 65 -15.17 9.33 19.73
CA ILE A 65 -16.60 9.39 20.00
C ILE A 65 -16.95 8.73 21.34
N ALA A 66 -16.39 7.54 21.62
CA ALA A 66 -16.63 6.82 22.86
C ALA A 66 -16.12 7.58 24.09
N SER A 67 -15.07 8.39 23.95
CA SER A 67 -14.55 9.23 25.04
C SER A 67 -15.51 10.34 25.48
N GLY A 68 -16.50 10.69 24.64
CA GLY A 68 -17.41 11.81 24.88
C GLY A 68 -16.75 13.19 24.76
N THR A 69 -15.50 13.26 24.32
CA THR A 69 -14.78 14.51 24.08
C THR A 69 -15.40 15.26 22.90
N ALA A 70 -15.53 16.58 23.01
CA ALA A 70 -15.96 17.41 21.89
C ALA A 70 -15.01 17.22 20.70
N ILE A 71 -15.56 16.89 19.54
CA ILE A 71 -14.77 16.62 18.34
C ILE A 71 -14.38 17.96 17.72
N ASP A 72 -13.06 18.19 17.63
CA ASP A 72 -12.52 19.33 16.92
C ASP A 72 -12.86 19.24 15.42
N PRO A 73 -13.36 20.33 14.79
CA PRO A 73 -13.78 20.30 13.38
C PRO A 73 -12.67 19.91 12.39
N LEU A 74 -11.42 20.29 12.66
CA LEU A 74 -10.30 19.91 11.81
C LEU A 74 -10.02 18.41 11.97
N VAL A 75 -10.04 17.88 13.20
CA VAL A 75 -9.90 16.45 13.46
C VAL A 75 -11.01 15.65 12.78
N ALA A 76 -12.27 16.10 12.86
CA ALA A 76 -13.39 15.48 12.17
C ALA A 76 -13.16 15.44 10.65
N THR A 77 -12.71 16.56 10.08
CA THR A 77 -12.42 16.67 8.64
C THR A 77 -11.32 15.70 8.20
N LEU A 78 -10.23 15.59 8.98
CA LEU A 78 -9.12 14.70 8.68
C LEU A 78 -9.52 13.22 8.76
N LEU A 79 -10.29 12.83 9.79
CA LEU A 79 -10.78 11.45 9.92
C LEU A 79 -11.74 11.08 8.78
N VAL A 80 -12.71 11.95 8.47
CA VAL A 80 -13.64 11.73 7.36
C VAL A 80 -12.88 11.63 6.03
N ALA A 81 -11.92 12.52 5.79
CA ALA A 81 -11.11 12.52 4.57
C ALA A 81 -10.47 11.15 4.30
N VAL A 82 -9.79 10.59 5.31
CA VAL A 82 -9.09 9.30 5.17
C VAL A 82 -10.06 8.14 5.06
N ILE A 83 -11.11 8.10 5.91
CA ILE A 83 -12.13 7.03 5.85
C ILE A 83 -12.80 6.99 4.47
N LEU A 84 -13.15 8.14 3.90
CA LEU A 84 -13.71 8.23 2.55
C LEU A 84 -12.70 7.80 1.48
N LEU A 85 -11.44 8.23 1.58
CA LEU A 85 -10.43 7.93 0.57
C LEU A 85 -10.08 6.44 0.51
N ASP A 86 -9.92 5.77 1.64
CA ASP A 86 -9.60 4.34 1.72
C ASP A 86 -10.74 3.47 1.20
N ASN A 87 -11.97 3.90 1.47
CA ASN A 87 -13.19 3.19 1.15
C ASN A 87 -13.88 3.67 -0.13
N MET A 88 -13.20 4.48 -0.94
CA MET A 88 -13.71 4.97 -2.23
C MET A 88 -15.09 5.63 -2.12
N ASN A 89 -15.21 6.56 -1.18
CA ASN A 89 -16.45 7.26 -0.83
C ASN A 89 -17.62 6.34 -0.49
N MET A 90 -17.35 5.12 -0.02
CA MET A 90 -18.38 4.12 0.33
C MET A 90 -19.25 3.75 -0.87
N ASP A 91 -18.71 3.84 -2.09
CA ASP A 91 -19.45 3.48 -3.29
C ASP A 91 -19.82 1.98 -3.25
N PRO A 92 -21.13 1.63 -3.25
CA PRO A 92 -21.57 0.24 -3.17
C PRO A 92 -21.07 -0.61 -4.35
N LYS A 93 -20.74 0.00 -5.49
CA LYS A 93 -20.18 -0.69 -6.66
C LYS A 93 -18.75 -1.15 -6.43
N MET A 94 -17.99 -0.43 -5.60
CA MET A 94 -16.59 -0.72 -5.32
C MET A 94 -16.40 -1.82 -4.27
N LYS A 95 -17.49 -2.22 -3.57
CA LYS A 95 -17.50 -3.25 -2.53
C LYS A 95 -16.40 -3.04 -1.48
N LYS A 96 -16.17 -1.78 -1.13
CA LYS A 96 -15.25 -1.32 -0.07
C LYS A 96 -16.03 -0.57 1.01
N GLY A 97 -15.43 -0.48 2.19
CA GLY A 97 -16.08 0.05 3.38
C GLY A 97 -16.93 -1.00 4.10
N THR A 98 -17.11 -0.77 5.39
CA THR A 98 -17.88 -1.60 6.32
C THR A 98 -18.99 -0.76 6.97
N PRO A 99 -19.98 -1.38 7.61
CA PRO A 99 -20.97 -0.64 8.40
C PRO A 99 -20.36 0.25 9.48
N ARG A 100 -19.19 -0.11 10.02
CA ARG A 100 -18.46 0.69 11.02
C ARG A 100 -17.89 1.97 10.41
N ASP A 101 -17.33 1.87 9.20
CA ASP A 101 -16.86 3.06 8.47
C ASP A 101 -18.04 4.01 8.17
N VAL A 102 -19.20 3.46 7.77
CA VAL A 102 -20.42 4.27 7.50
C VAL A 102 -20.83 5.01 8.77
N ALA A 103 -20.93 4.30 9.89
CA ALA A 103 -21.33 4.89 11.17
C ALA A 103 -20.38 6.01 11.60
N MET A 104 -19.07 5.86 11.40
CA MET A 104 -18.09 6.91 11.75
C MET A 104 -18.16 8.11 10.80
N VAL A 105 -18.35 7.88 9.49
CA VAL A 105 -18.57 8.97 8.54
C VAL A 105 -19.82 9.77 8.92
N ASP A 106 -20.94 9.10 9.20
CA ASP A 106 -22.20 9.74 9.58
C ASP A 106 -22.08 10.52 10.90
N ALA A 107 -21.30 10.02 11.87
CA ALA A 107 -21.07 10.68 13.14
C ALA A 107 -20.13 11.90 13.04
N LEU A 108 -19.12 11.86 12.16
CA LEU A 108 -18.11 12.90 12.05
C LEU A 108 -18.49 14.03 11.09
N LEU A 109 -19.22 13.72 10.01
CA LEU A 109 -19.61 14.69 8.98
C LEU A 109 -20.27 15.97 9.52
N PRO A 110 -21.19 15.91 10.52
CA PRO A 110 -21.79 17.11 11.10
C PRO A 110 -20.78 18.06 11.76
N HIS A 111 -19.59 17.57 12.13
CA HIS A 111 -18.52 18.35 12.73
C HIS A 111 -17.44 18.78 11.72
N ALA A 112 -17.42 18.19 10.52
CA ALA A 112 -16.41 18.47 9.51
C ALA A 112 -16.59 19.87 8.91
N LEU A 113 -15.46 20.45 8.49
CA LEU A 113 -15.40 21.79 7.88
C LEU A 113 -15.82 21.78 6.41
N ILE A 114 -15.81 20.61 5.76
CA ILE A 114 -16.03 20.44 4.33
C ILE A 114 -17.06 19.32 4.15
N GLU A 115 -18.02 19.54 3.26
CA GLU A 115 -19.00 18.52 2.91
C GLU A 115 -18.34 17.30 2.24
N ARG A 116 -18.97 16.13 2.40
CA ARG A 116 -18.48 14.83 1.94
C ARG A 116 -17.99 14.82 0.49
N THR A 117 -18.83 15.24 -0.44
CA THR A 117 -18.54 15.11 -1.88
C THR A 117 -17.41 16.06 -2.32
N PRO A 118 -17.45 17.37 -2.03
CA PRO A 118 -16.32 18.26 -2.34
C PRO A 118 -14.99 17.80 -1.71
N LEU A 119 -15.04 17.30 -0.47
CA LEU A 119 -13.86 16.77 0.21
C LEU A 119 -13.29 15.56 -0.53
N TYR A 120 -14.11 14.56 -0.84
CA TYR A 120 -13.66 13.35 -1.52
C TYR A 120 -13.15 13.65 -2.94
N ASP A 121 -13.87 14.47 -3.70
CA ASP A 121 -13.47 14.81 -5.08
C ASP A 121 -12.12 15.53 -5.10
N TRP A 122 -11.90 16.45 -4.15
CA TRP A 122 -10.60 17.13 -3.99
C TRP A 122 -9.48 16.16 -3.61
N LEU A 123 -9.72 15.24 -2.67
CA LEU A 123 -8.73 14.24 -2.25
C LEU A 123 -8.32 13.31 -3.40
N VAL A 124 -9.30 12.85 -4.20
CA VAL A 124 -9.04 12.01 -5.38
C VAL A 124 -8.24 12.81 -6.41
N LEU A 125 -8.65 14.06 -6.68
CA LEU A 125 -7.93 14.93 -7.60
C LEU A 125 -6.47 15.10 -7.19
N GLU A 126 -6.20 15.45 -5.93
CA GLU A 126 -4.84 15.68 -5.44
C GLU A 126 -3.99 14.41 -5.40
N LYS A 127 -4.59 13.27 -5.03
CA LYS A 127 -3.91 11.96 -5.03
C LYS A 127 -3.38 11.57 -6.41
N TYR A 128 -4.15 11.87 -7.46
CA TYR A 128 -3.82 11.53 -8.84
C TYR A 128 -3.34 12.72 -9.67
N ASN A 129 -3.06 13.86 -9.04
CA ASN A 129 -2.71 15.10 -9.74
C ASN A 129 -1.43 14.91 -10.57
N PRO A 130 -1.52 14.98 -11.92
CA PRO A 130 -0.35 14.73 -12.78
C PRO A 130 0.80 15.72 -12.54
N ALA A 131 0.51 16.95 -12.11
CA ALA A 131 1.54 17.93 -11.81
C ALA A 131 2.35 17.54 -10.57
N ASN A 132 1.70 16.98 -9.54
CA ASN A 132 2.37 16.48 -8.33
C ASN A 132 3.30 15.31 -8.69
N TRP A 133 2.81 14.37 -9.51
CA TRP A 133 3.60 13.21 -9.95
C TRP A 133 4.73 13.58 -10.91
N ALA A 134 4.56 14.59 -11.75
CA ALA A 134 5.62 15.11 -12.62
C ALA A 134 6.74 15.81 -11.84
N ALA A 135 6.45 16.35 -10.66
CA ALA A 135 7.44 16.98 -9.79
C ALA A 135 8.25 15.98 -8.93
N PHE A 136 7.80 14.72 -8.86
CA PHE A 136 8.49 13.69 -8.09
C PHE A 136 9.77 13.24 -8.80
N SER A 137 10.86 13.17 -8.05
CA SER A 137 12.04 12.44 -8.51
C SER A 137 11.75 10.93 -8.59
N PHE A 138 12.58 10.19 -9.33
CA PHE A 138 12.54 8.73 -9.37
C PHE A 138 12.54 8.10 -7.95
N GLY A 139 13.35 8.65 -7.04
CA GLY A 139 13.40 8.22 -5.65
C GLY A 139 12.12 8.52 -4.87
N ASN A 140 11.49 9.69 -5.09
CA ASN A 140 10.20 10.02 -4.47
C ASN A 140 9.11 9.04 -4.93
N CYS A 141 9.09 8.68 -6.21
CA CYS A 141 8.17 7.68 -6.73
C CYS A 141 8.36 6.32 -6.04
N LEU A 142 9.61 5.85 -5.88
CA LEU A 142 9.88 4.58 -5.20
C LEU A 142 9.47 4.60 -3.73
N GLN A 143 9.58 5.74 -3.04
CA GLN A 143 9.27 5.86 -1.61
C GLN A 143 7.80 6.18 -1.30
N TYR A 144 7.03 6.72 -2.25
CA TYR A 144 5.67 7.23 -2.04
C TYR A 144 4.75 6.24 -1.28
N ASP A 145 4.68 5.00 -1.78
CA ASP A 145 4.01 3.90 -1.09
C ASP A 145 4.88 2.64 -1.20
N TYR A 146 6.00 2.67 -0.49
CA TYR A 146 6.94 1.56 -0.37
C TYR A 146 6.54 0.59 0.76
N LYS A 147 6.74 -0.71 0.52
CA LYS A 147 6.77 -1.73 1.57
C LYS A 147 7.90 -2.71 1.28
N GLN A 148 8.61 -3.10 2.33
CA GLN A 148 9.62 -4.16 2.27
C GLN A 148 9.04 -5.45 2.85
N PHE A 149 9.40 -6.57 2.26
CA PHE A 149 8.95 -7.91 2.63
C PHE A 149 10.15 -8.83 2.72
N GLU A 150 10.02 -9.88 3.52
CA GLU A 150 11.01 -10.95 3.62
C GLU A 150 10.28 -12.29 3.56
N SER A 151 10.79 -13.21 2.75
CA SER A 151 10.21 -14.54 2.55
C SER A 151 11.31 -15.54 2.25
N ALA A 152 11.35 -16.64 3.00
CA ALA A 152 12.38 -17.67 2.86
C ALA A 152 13.83 -17.12 2.91
N GLY A 153 14.08 -16.08 3.72
CA GLY A 153 15.37 -15.40 3.84
C GLY A 153 15.70 -14.45 2.68
N VAL A 154 14.76 -14.20 1.76
CA VAL A 154 14.92 -13.28 0.64
C VAL A 154 14.14 -12.00 0.91
N SER A 155 14.86 -10.87 1.00
CA SER A 155 14.30 -9.53 1.18
C SER A 155 13.96 -8.89 -0.16
N TYR A 156 12.79 -8.26 -0.31
CA TYR A 156 12.40 -7.53 -1.51
C TYR A 156 11.49 -6.34 -1.21
N GLY A 157 11.54 -5.34 -2.09
CA GLY A 157 10.77 -4.10 -1.96
C GLY A 157 9.64 -4.02 -2.98
N CYS A 158 8.49 -3.47 -2.59
CA CYS A 158 7.37 -3.20 -3.50
C CYS A 158 6.83 -1.78 -3.35
N SER A 159 7.14 -0.94 -4.34
CA SER A 159 6.64 0.43 -4.48
C SER A 159 5.32 0.43 -5.23
N SER A 160 4.29 1.09 -4.70
CA SER A 160 3.06 1.40 -5.41
C SER A 160 3.08 2.85 -5.88
N ILE A 161 3.04 3.08 -7.19
CA ILE A 161 3.09 4.43 -7.78
C ILE A 161 1.78 4.75 -8.51
N LEU A 162 1.43 6.04 -8.65
CA LEU A 162 0.19 6.45 -9.33
C LEU A 162 0.46 7.13 -10.69
N VAL A 163 1.59 6.79 -11.30
CA VAL A 163 2.02 7.21 -12.63
C VAL A 163 2.42 5.98 -13.44
N ASP A 164 2.31 6.04 -14.77
CA ASP A 164 2.71 4.92 -15.64
C ASP A 164 4.23 4.65 -15.61
N LEU A 165 4.60 3.40 -15.91
CA LEU A 165 5.99 2.95 -15.90
C LEU A 165 6.87 3.71 -16.90
N PRO A 166 6.46 4.02 -18.14
CA PRO A 166 7.25 4.85 -19.04
C PRO A 166 7.60 6.23 -18.46
N SER A 167 6.62 6.91 -17.85
CA SER A 167 6.80 8.23 -17.24
C SER A 167 7.65 8.16 -15.97
N PHE A 168 7.43 7.14 -15.13
CA PHE A 168 8.31 6.83 -14.01
C PHE A 168 9.76 6.60 -14.45
N TRP A 169 9.96 5.82 -15.52
CA TRP A 169 11.29 5.53 -16.07
C TRP A 169 11.96 6.80 -16.62
N ALA A 170 11.19 7.65 -17.30
CA ALA A 170 11.65 8.94 -17.81
C ALA A 170 12.09 9.89 -16.67
N ALA A 171 11.40 9.89 -15.52
CA ALA A 171 11.79 10.68 -14.34
C ALA A 171 13.16 10.27 -13.77
N GLY A 172 13.65 9.06 -14.08
CA GLY A 172 15.00 8.60 -13.76
C GLY A 172 16.07 9.00 -14.77
N GLY A 173 15.73 9.82 -15.78
CA GLY A 173 16.59 10.16 -16.91
C GLY A 173 16.58 9.12 -18.04
N GLY A 174 15.76 8.06 -17.92
CA GLY A 174 15.67 6.97 -18.90
C GLY A 174 16.95 6.11 -19.01
N GLY A 175 16.88 5.08 -19.86
CA GLY A 175 18.03 4.24 -20.22
C GLY A 175 18.81 3.68 -19.02
N THR A 176 20.14 3.85 -19.05
CA THR A 176 21.07 3.39 -18.00
C THR A 176 20.97 4.19 -16.71
N SER A 177 20.52 5.46 -16.76
CA SER A 177 20.38 6.31 -15.58
C SER A 177 19.28 5.80 -14.65
N ALA A 178 18.10 5.51 -15.20
CA ALA A 178 16.98 4.96 -14.42
C ALA A 178 17.32 3.59 -13.83
N LEU A 179 18.00 2.72 -14.61
CA LEU A 179 18.44 1.41 -14.12
C LEU A 179 19.46 1.56 -12.97
N ALA A 180 20.41 2.48 -13.08
CA ALA A 180 21.39 2.74 -12.01
C ALA A 180 20.70 3.24 -10.73
N LEU A 181 19.70 4.12 -10.84
CA LEU A 181 18.91 4.60 -9.69
C LEU A 181 18.11 3.46 -9.04
N LEU A 182 17.52 2.57 -9.85
CA LEU A 182 16.80 1.40 -9.34
C LEU A 182 17.73 0.42 -8.62
N GLU A 183 18.95 0.21 -9.14
CA GLU A 183 19.98 -0.60 -8.48
C GLU A 183 20.49 0.07 -7.20
N SER A 184 20.72 1.39 -7.20
CA SER A 184 21.08 2.12 -5.98
C SER A 184 20.00 1.99 -4.92
N HIS A 185 18.72 2.05 -5.30
CA HIS A 185 17.62 1.81 -4.37
C HIS A 185 17.67 0.38 -3.80
N ARG A 186 17.81 -0.64 -4.66
CA ARG A 186 17.93 -2.05 -4.27
C ARG A 186 19.05 -2.26 -3.25
N VAL A 187 20.23 -1.72 -3.51
CA VAL A 187 21.40 -1.82 -2.64
C VAL A 187 21.16 -1.09 -1.31
N SER A 188 20.61 0.13 -1.35
CA SER A 188 20.37 0.93 -0.14
C SER A 188 19.36 0.33 0.84
N GLN A 189 18.49 -0.56 0.35
CA GLN A 189 17.47 -1.25 1.12
C GLN A 189 17.81 -2.74 1.35
N GLU A 190 19.01 -3.18 0.93
CA GLU A 190 19.49 -4.57 1.06
C GLU A 190 18.52 -5.61 0.47
N LEU A 191 18.01 -5.33 -0.73
CA LEU A 191 16.99 -6.15 -1.39
C LEU A 191 17.61 -7.12 -2.39
N ALA A 192 17.06 -8.33 -2.50
CA ALA A 192 17.37 -9.24 -3.60
C ALA A 192 16.76 -8.75 -4.93
N PHE A 193 15.56 -8.17 -4.88
CA PHE A 193 14.87 -7.61 -6.05
C PHE A 193 13.91 -6.48 -5.67
N VAL A 194 13.52 -5.69 -6.67
CA VAL A 194 12.60 -4.55 -6.56
C VAL A 194 11.37 -4.81 -7.42
N VAL A 195 10.21 -4.49 -6.88
CA VAL A 195 8.92 -4.52 -7.55
C VAL A 195 8.34 -3.10 -7.58
N VAL A 196 7.86 -2.66 -8.74
CA VAL A 196 7.11 -1.40 -8.88
C VAL A 196 5.76 -1.73 -9.51
N GLN A 197 4.68 -1.43 -8.79
CA GLN A 197 3.32 -1.62 -9.30
C GLN A 197 2.65 -0.25 -9.48
N SER A 198 2.27 0.06 -10.72
CA SER A 198 1.57 1.30 -11.07
C SER A 198 0.05 1.14 -10.97
N MET A 199 -0.64 2.23 -10.62
CA MET A 199 -2.08 2.40 -10.80
C MET A 199 -2.37 3.73 -11.47
N ILE A 200 -2.90 3.69 -12.69
CA ILE A 200 -3.28 4.88 -13.45
C ILE A 200 -4.79 5.06 -13.33
N HIS A 201 -5.25 6.26 -12.97
CA HIS A 201 -6.68 6.51 -12.72
C HIS A 201 -7.50 6.79 -13.98
N SER A 202 -6.92 7.44 -14.99
CA SER A 202 -7.55 7.75 -16.28
C SER A 202 -7.74 6.49 -17.13
N GLY A 203 -8.82 5.76 -16.85
CA GLY A 203 -9.02 4.40 -17.35
C GLY A 203 -8.22 3.44 -16.47
N PRO A 204 -8.82 2.91 -15.38
CA PRO A 204 -8.10 2.17 -14.36
C PRO A 204 -7.31 1.04 -15.01
N ARG A 205 -5.99 1.17 -15.00
CA ARG A 205 -5.04 0.15 -15.48
C ARG A 205 -3.87 0.05 -14.52
N ARG A 206 -3.28 -1.12 -14.48
CA ARG A 206 -2.11 -1.42 -13.66
C ARG A 206 -0.96 -1.84 -14.56
N GLN A 207 0.25 -1.52 -14.12
CA GLN A 207 1.47 -2.03 -14.72
C GLN A 207 2.35 -2.58 -13.62
N LEU A 208 3.22 -3.52 -13.97
CA LEU A 208 4.12 -4.19 -13.05
C LEU A 208 5.53 -4.15 -13.64
N LEU A 209 6.51 -3.78 -12.82
CA LEU A 209 7.93 -3.87 -13.13
C LEU A 209 8.61 -4.69 -12.05
N VAL A 210 9.49 -5.60 -12.46
CA VAL A 210 10.40 -6.30 -11.55
C VAL A 210 11.84 -6.17 -12.03
N TYR A 211 12.73 -6.02 -11.05
CA TYR A 211 14.17 -5.89 -11.28
C TYR A 211 14.95 -6.69 -10.25
N ALA A 212 15.86 -7.55 -10.72
CA ALA A 212 16.85 -8.23 -9.90
C ALA A 212 18.23 -8.07 -10.55
N LYS A 213 19.27 -7.89 -9.73
CA LYS A 213 20.65 -7.79 -10.21
C LYS A 213 21.19 -9.17 -10.61
N ASP A 214 20.83 -10.19 -9.84
CA ASP A 214 21.19 -11.58 -10.10
C ASP A 214 20.45 -12.10 -11.35
N PRO A 215 21.17 -12.56 -12.40
CA PRO A 215 20.55 -13.00 -13.66
C PRO A 215 19.61 -14.20 -13.50
N ASP A 216 19.92 -15.13 -12.61
CA ASP A 216 19.13 -16.34 -12.42
C ASP A 216 17.80 -16.01 -11.73
N LEU A 217 17.84 -15.19 -10.67
CA LEU A 217 16.65 -14.66 -10.01
C LEU A 217 15.83 -13.78 -10.96
N HIS A 218 16.48 -12.95 -11.78
CA HIS A 218 15.80 -12.10 -12.77
C HIS A 218 14.99 -12.95 -13.76
N ALA A 219 15.61 -13.99 -14.33
CA ALA A 219 14.96 -14.92 -15.24
C ALA A 219 13.86 -15.75 -14.55
N ALA A 220 14.11 -16.22 -13.32
CA ALA A 220 13.14 -17.00 -12.54
C ALA A 220 11.90 -16.18 -12.18
N LEU A 221 12.07 -14.91 -11.80
CA LEU A 221 10.96 -13.98 -11.54
C LEU A 221 10.10 -13.79 -12.79
N LYS A 222 10.73 -13.60 -13.95
CA LYS A 222 10.01 -13.50 -15.23
C LYS A 222 9.19 -14.75 -15.50
N ALA A 223 9.84 -15.92 -15.42
CA ALA A 223 9.21 -17.19 -15.71
C ALA A 223 8.05 -17.46 -14.75
N HIS A 224 8.18 -17.11 -13.47
CA HIS A 224 7.08 -17.20 -12.53
C HIS A 224 5.92 -16.28 -12.93
N LEU A 225 6.17 -14.98 -13.12
CA LEU A 225 5.14 -14.00 -13.42
C LEU A 225 4.38 -14.30 -14.73
N ASP A 226 5.08 -14.78 -15.76
CA ASP A 226 4.48 -15.21 -17.03
C ASP A 226 3.46 -16.37 -16.83
N ASN A 227 3.64 -17.18 -15.78
CA ASN A 227 2.77 -18.32 -15.46
C ASN A 227 1.66 -17.98 -14.44
N VAL A 228 1.66 -16.77 -13.86
CA VAL A 228 0.61 -16.33 -12.92
C VAL A 228 -0.59 -15.79 -13.71
N GLY A 229 -1.43 -16.70 -14.22
CA GLY A 229 -2.56 -16.35 -15.08
C GLY A 229 -3.58 -15.39 -14.46
N VAL A 230 -3.73 -15.39 -13.13
CA VAL A 230 -4.69 -14.50 -12.44
C VAL A 230 -4.32 -13.02 -12.57
N LEU A 231 -3.05 -12.68 -12.79
CA LEU A 231 -2.59 -11.29 -12.99
C LEU A 231 -2.91 -10.76 -14.39
N GLN A 232 -3.10 -11.65 -15.38
CA GLN A 232 -3.33 -11.30 -16.79
C GLN A 232 -2.28 -10.33 -17.32
N LEU A 233 -1.01 -10.73 -17.20
CA LEU A 233 0.12 -9.91 -17.62
C LEU A 233 0.32 -9.98 -19.14
N ALA A 234 0.60 -8.82 -19.75
CA ALA A 234 1.09 -8.70 -21.12
C ALA A 234 2.43 -7.94 -21.10
N PRO A 235 3.43 -8.33 -21.90
CA PRO A 235 4.73 -7.65 -21.89
C PRO A 235 4.61 -6.16 -22.20
N LEU A 236 5.39 -5.34 -21.48
CA LEU A 236 5.55 -3.92 -21.71
C LEU A 236 7.05 -3.62 -21.90
N ASP A 237 7.39 -2.93 -22.99
CA ASP A 237 8.77 -2.51 -23.22
C ASP A 237 9.05 -1.20 -22.48
N VAL A 238 10.01 -1.24 -21.56
CA VAL A 238 10.47 -0.08 -20.77
C VAL A 238 11.99 0.00 -20.84
N HIS A 239 12.66 -1.11 -20.55
CA HIS A 239 14.11 -1.26 -20.63
C HIS A 239 14.51 -2.74 -20.61
N SER A 240 15.57 -3.12 -21.34
CA SER A 240 16.03 -4.52 -21.41
C SER A 240 16.56 -5.09 -20.08
N GLY A 241 16.94 -4.20 -19.15
CA GLY A 241 17.44 -4.56 -17.82
C GLY A 241 16.36 -4.85 -16.77
N VAL A 242 15.08 -4.78 -17.11
CA VAL A 242 13.94 -5.06 -16.22
C VAL A 242 12.91 -5.93 -16.93
N HIS A 243 11.98 -6.51 -16.19
CA HIS A 243 10.77 -7.09 -16.76
C HIS A 243 9.58 -6.21 -16.41
N ALA A 244 8.92 -5.68 -17.44
CA ALA A 244 7.74 -4.84 -17.28
C ALA A 244 6.53 -5.42 -18.01
N PHE A 245 5.35 -5.15 -17.46
CA PHE A 245 4.09 -5.72 -17.91
C PHE A 245 2.94 -4.70 -17.80
N GLU A 246 2.03 -4.73 -18.77
CA GLU A 246 0.65 -4.33 -18.54
C GLU A 246 -0.04 -5.42 -17.69
N GLN A 247 -0.82 -5.02 -16.69
CA GLN A 247 -1.56 -5.92 -15.81
C GLN A 247 -3.07 -5.69 -16.02
N HIS A 248 -3.70 -6.57 -16.80
CA HIS A 248 -5.11 -6.42 -17.18
C HIS A 248 -6.09 -6.76 -16.05
N ASN A 249 -5.68 -7.57 -15.07
CA ASN A 249 -6.47 -7.74 -13.86
C ASN A 249 -6.21 -6.58 -12.87
N VAL A 250 -6.92 -5.47 -13.08
CA VAL A 250 -6.76 -4.22 -12.34
C VAL A 250 -7.22 -4.29 -10.88
N ALA A 251 -7.93 -5.35 -10.49
CA ALA A 251 -8.37 -5.57 -9.12
C ALA A 251 -7.23 -6.06 -8.22
N LEU A 252 -6.19 -6.70 -8.77
CA LEU A 252 -5.09 -7.26 -8.00
C LEU A 252 -4.03 -6.19 -7.72
N SER A 253 -3.86 -5.85 -6.45
CA SER A 253 -2.87 -4.89 -5.96
C SER A 253 -1.68 -5.60 -5.31
N ARG A 254 -0.76 -4.84 -4.72
CA ARG A 254 0.32 -5.38 -3.88
C ARG A 254 -0.18 -6.38 -2.84
N LYS A 255 -1.39 -6.18 -2.27
CA LYS A 255 -2.00 -7.10 -1.29
C LYS A 255 -2.22 -8.51 -1.85
N GLN A 256 -2.40 -8.66 -3.16
CA GLN A 256 -2.55 -9.95 -3.83
C GLN A 256 -1.28 -10.40 -4.55
N LEU A 257 -0.43 -9.48 -4.99
CA LEU A 257 0.84 -9.80 -5.64
C LEU A 257 1.86 -10.40 -4.64
N VAL A 258 1.96 -9.83 -3.43
CA VAL A 258 2.93 -10.25 -2.40
C VAL A 258 2.78 -11.74 -2.06
N PRO A 259 1.58 -12.28 -1.76
CA PRO A 259 1.42 -13.72 -1.51
C PRO A 259 1.86 -14.63 -2.67
N LEU A 260 1.75 -14.17 -3.93
CA LEU A 260 2.20 -14.93 -5.10
C LEU A 260 3.73 -14.99 -5.15
N LEU A 261 4.39 -13.86 -4.89
CA LEU A 261 5.85 -13.78 -4.78
C LEU A 261 6.36 -14.61 -3.59
N ASP A 262 5.69 -14.56 -2.45
CA ASP A 262 6.02 -15.39 -1.29
C ASP A 262 5.95 -16.88 -1.60
N ALA A 263 4.90 -17.31 -2.31
CA ALA A 263 4.74 -18.70 -2.72
C ALA A 263 5.85 -19.14 -3.68
N PHE A 264 6.26 -18.25 -4.60
CA PHE A 264 7.40 -18.48 -5.49
C PHE A 264 8.72 -18.61 -4.73
N LEU A 265 9.03 -17.68 -3.83
CA LEU A 265 10.30 -17.68 -3.09
C LEU A 265 10.45 -18.94 -2.22
N LYS A 266 9.35 -19.44 -1.65
CA LYS A 266 9.34 -20.72 -0.89
C LYS A 266 9.63 -21.95 -1.75
N GLN A 267 9.56 -21.86 -3.07
CA GLN A 267 9.88 -22.95 -4.00
C GLN A 267 11.32 -22.88 -4.51
N LEU A 268 12.04 -21.78 -4.27
CA LEU A 268 13.43 -21.66 -4.66
C LEU A 268 14.34 -22.49 -3.74
N PRO A 269 15.46 -23.04 -4.26
CA PRO A 269 16.46 -23.70 -3.42
C PRO A 269 17.09 -22.71 -2.41
N SER A 270 17.36 -23.14 -1.17
CA SER A 270 17.95 -22.28 -0.11
C SER A 270 19.48 -22.09 -0.23
N PRO A 271 20.02 -20.90 0.11
CA PRO A 271 19.73 -19.59 -0.47
C PRO A 271 20.81 -19.16 -1.50
N LEU A 272 20.39 -18.36 -2.48
CA LEU A 272 21.24 -17.53 -3.36
C LEU A 272 22.07 -16.52 -2.56
#